data_AF-A0A356QL43-F1
#
_entry.id   AF-A0A356QL43-F1
#
_cell.length_a   1.000
_cell.length_b   1.000
_cell.length_c   1.000
_cell.angle_alpha   90.00
_cell.angle_beta   90.00
_cell.angle_gamma   90.00
#
_symmetry.space_group_name_H-M   'P 1'
#
loop_
_entity.id
_entity.type
_entity.pdbx_description
1 polymer ?
#
loop_
_entity_poly.entity_id
_entity_poly.type
_entity_poly.pdbx_seq_one_letter_code
_entity_poly.pdbx_strand_id
1 'polypeptide(L)'
;MKKTLLATAIAGALGASAAAQAATVYDQDGTRLDVYGRIAMGIEGGGPEYDSNDNYQDNGAEFVDVYSRLGLRMSQEVTSDLTAFGRLEWRFDGDENTTDGGFNEIRQSYLGLQSKDRKRTR
;
A
#
# COMPACT_ATOMS: atom_id res chain seq x y z
N MET A 1 0.98 -26.60 -21.40
CA MET A 1 -0.28 -26.00 -21.92
C MET A 1 -0.16 -24.48 -21.83
N LYS A 2 -0.92 -23.75 -22.64
CA LYS A 2 -0.68 -22.35 -23.07
C LYS A 2 -0.58 -21.36 -21.89
N LYS A 3 0.45 -20.51 -21.88
CA LYS A 3 0.64 -19.40 -20.93
C LYS A 3 -0.31 -18.27 -21.29
N THR A 4 -1.50 -18.25 -20.70
CA THR A 4 -2.42 -17.12 -20.81
C THR A 4 -2.20 -16.23 -19.60
N LEU A 5 -1.28 -15.28 -19.71
CA LEU A 5 -1.17 -14.14 -18.78
C LEU A 5 -2.44 -13.30 -18.95
N LEU A 6 -3.47 -13.56 -18.14
CA LEU A 6 -4.61 -12.66 -17.99
C LEU A 6 -4.21 -11.53 -17.02
N ALA A 7 -3.32 -10.65 -17.46
CA ALA A 7 -3.17 -9.34 -16.84
C ALA A 7 -4.26 -8.42 -17.42
N THR A 8 -5.51 -8.59 -16.96
CA THR A 8 -6.64 -7.81 -17.50
C THR A 8 -7.37 -7.07 -16.39
N ALA A 9 -7.59 -5.78 -16.62
CA ALA A 9 -8.38 -4.81 -15.86
C ALA A 9 -7.74 -4.16 -14.63
N ILE A 10 -6.77 -3.27 -14.86
CA ILE A 10 -6.68 -2.04 -14.05
C ILE A 10 -7.64 -1.04 -14.73
N ALA A 11 -8.90 -1.04 -14.29
CA ALA A 11 -9.88 -0.07 -14.76
C ALA A 11 -10.61 0.53 -13.55
N GLY A 12 -10.30 1.80 -13.28
CA GLY A 12 -11.19 2.73 -12.60
C GLY A 12 -11.30 2.61 -11.08
N ALA A 13 -10.41 3.29 -10.36
CA ALA A 13 -10.71 3.82 -9.03
C ALA A 13 -9.92 5.11 -8.75
N LEU A 14 -10.05 6.09 -9.66
CA LEU A 14 -9.78 7.49 -9.32
C LEU A 14 -11.10 8.09 -8.85
N GLY A 15 -11.44 7.85 -7.59
CA GLY A 15 -12.63 8.37 -6.94
C GLY A 15 -12.42 8.37 -5.44
N ALA A 16 -12.41 9.56 -4.86
CA ALA A 16 -12.11 9.88 -3.47
C ALA A 16 -12.59 8.84 -2.43
N SER A 17 -11.76 8.65 -1.40
CA SER A 17 -12.00 7.98 -0.11
C SER A 17 -11.85 6.45 -0.02
N ALA A 18 -10.67 6.06 0.52
CA ALA A 18 -10.45 4.98 1.49
C ALA A 18 -10.77 3.51 1.15
N ALA A 19 -11.13 3.14 -0.07
CA ALA A 19 -11.01 1.74 -0.50
C ALA A 19 -9.60 1.52 -1.07
N ALA A 20 -8.67 0.98 -0.28
CA ALA A 20 -7.39 0.51 -0.80
C ALA A 20 -7.65 -0.70 -1.72
N GLN A 21 -7.94 -0.43 -3.00
CA GLN A 21 -8.06 -1.46 -4.01
C GLN A 21 -6.68 -2.09 -4.21
N ALA A 22 -6.61 -3.40 -4.03
CA ALA A 22 -5.42 -4.19 -4.29
C ALA A 22 -5.46 -4.66 -5.75
N ALA A 23 -4.36 -4.47 -6.48
CA ALA A 23 -4.17 -5.00 -7.81
C ALA A 23 -3.52 -6.38 -7.72
N THR A 24 -4.22 -7.40 -8.19
CA THR A 24 -3.64 -8.75 -8.33
C THR A 24 -2.68 -8.76 -9.50
N VAL A 25 -1.41 -9.03 -9.22
CA VAL A 25 -0.34 -9.09 -10.23
C VAL A 25 0.07 -10.53 -10.55
N TYR A 26 -0.26 -11.47 -9.65
CA TYR A 26 -0.07 -12.89 -9.87
C TYR A 26 -1.21 -13.67 -9.22
N ASP A 27 -1.78 -14.62 -9.97
CA ASP A 27 -2.79 -15.55 -9.49
C ASP A 27 -2.71 -16.83 -10.34
N GLN A 28 -1.99 -17.83 -9.84
CA GLN A 28 -1.81 -19.10 -10.54
C GLN A 28 -1.47 -20.22 -9.54
N ASP A 29 -2.01 -21.42 -9.76
CA ASP A 29 -1.63 -22.65 -9.04
C ASP A 29 -1.69 -22.52 -7.50
N GLY A 30 -2.71 -21.80 -7.00
CA GLY A 30 -2.91 -21.56 -5.56
C GLY A 30 -1.98 -20.49 -4.97
N THR A 31 -1.10 -19.90 -5.77
CA THR A 31 -0.29 -18.74 -5.41
C THR A 31 -0.98 -17.46 -5.84
N ARG A 32 -0.99 -16.45 -4.97
CA ARG A 32 -1.51 -15.11 -5.26
C ARG A 32 -0.58 -14.04 -4.73
N LEU A 33 -0.37 -13.00 -5.52
CA LEU A 33 0.33 -11.77 -5.13
C LEU A 33 -0.52 -10.57 -5.49
N ASP A 34 -0.87 -9.78 -4.48
CA ASP A 34 -1.57 -8.52 -4.61
C ASP A 34 -0.64 -7.36 -4.22
N VAL A 35 -0.60 -6.32 -5.05
CA VAL A 35 0.03 -5.03 -4.75
C VAL A 35 -1.07 -4.05 -4.34
N TYR A 36 -0.91 -3.36 -3.22
CA TYR A 36 -1.89 -2.39 -2.74
C TYR A 36 -1.18 -1.19 -2.15
N GLY A 37 -1.90 -0.09 -1.97
CA GLY A 37 -1.31 1.11 -1.41
C GLY A 37 -2.26 2.30 -1.47
N ARG A 38 -1.71 3.47 -1.17
CA ARG A 38 -2.36 4.76 -1.37
C ARG A 38 -1.28 5.82 -1.57
N ILE A 39 -1.54 6.78 -2.44
CA ILE A 39 -0.84 8.06 -2.47
C ILE A 39 -1.79 9.05 -1.81
N ALA A 40 -1.33 9.72 -0.77
CA ALA A 40 -2.12 10.68 -0.01
C ALA A 40 -1.30 11.96 0.14
N MET A 41 -1.76 13.04 -0.51
CA MET A 41 -1.11 14.34 -0.48
C MET A 41 -2.04 15.36 0.18
N GLY A 42 -1.46 16.31 0.90
CA GLY A 42 -2.10 17.47 1.48
C GLY A 42 -1.53 18.76 0.90
N ILE A 43 -2.09 19.89 1.33
CA ILE A 43 -1.51 21.21 1.13
C ILE A 43 -1.24 21.78 2.51
N GLU A 44 -0.02 22.24 2.74
CA GLU A 44 0.41 22.94 3.95
C GLU A 44 0.82 24.37 3.59
N GLY A 45 0.71 25.31 4.53
CA GLY A 45 1.05 26.72 4.31
C GLY A 45 -0.01 27.55 3.58
N GLY A 46 0.42 28.65 2.96
CA GLY A 46 -0.42 29.54 2.15
C GLY A 46 -0.88 30.83 2.84
N GLY A 47 -0.19 31.27 3.88
CA GLY A 47 -0.51 32.49 4.63
C GLY A 47 0.73 33.14 5.24
N PRO A 48 0.65 34.41 5.68
CA PRO A 48 1.76 35.08 6.34
C PRO A 48 2.06 34.38 7.68
N GLU A 49 3.30 33.92 7.85
CA GLU A 49 3.80 33.39 9.12
C GLU A 49 4.84 34.36 9.70
N TYR A 50 4.91 34.45 11.02
CA TYR A 50 5.84 35.33 11.73
C TYR A 50 6.60 34.52 12.78
N ASP A 51 7.92 34.73 12.87
CA ASP A 51 8.74 34.10 13.91
C ASP A 51 8.48 34.72 15.29
N SER A 52 9.11 34.19 16.34
CA SER A 52 8.99 34.71 17.71
C SER A 52 9.45 36.17 17.89
N ASN A 53 10.11 36.75 16.88
CA ASN A 53 10.58 38.13 16.86
C ASN A 53 9.78 39.02 15.89
N ASP A 54 8.62 38.54 15.40
CA ASP A 54 7.72 39.25 14.47
C ASP A 54 8.31 39.50 13.07
N ASN A 55 9.31 38.71 12.66
CA ASN A 55 9.83 38.76 11.29
C ASN A 55 8.93 37.93 10.36
N TYR A 56 8.59 38.49 9.19
CA TYR A 56 7.83 37.80 8.16
C TYR A 56 8.60 36.60 7.61
N GLN A 57 7.93 35.44 7.60
CA GLN A 57 8.37 34.20 6.99
C GLN A 57 7.49 33.91 5.78
N ASP A 58 8.13 33.60 4.65
CA ASP A 58 7.43 33.15 3.45
C ASP A 58 6.97 31.71 3.67
N ASN A 59 5.69 31.55 4.01
CA ASN A 59 5.03 30.24 4.12
C ASN A 59 4.08 30.05 2.93
N GLY A 60 4.70 29.88 1.75
CA GLY A 60 4.01 29.54 0.52
C GLY A 60 3.22 28.23 0.65
N ALA A 61 2.17 28.06 -0.17
CA ALA A 61 1.43 26.81 -0.18
C ALA A 61 2.26 25.70 -0.85
N GLU A 62 2.49 24.60 -0.13
CA GLU A 62 3.29 23.46 -0.58
C GLU A 62 2.47 22.17 -0.54
N PHE A 63 2.77 21.23 -1.43
CA PHE A 63 2.20 19.88 -1.37
C PHE A 63 3.04 19.03 -0.44
N VAL A 64 2.39 18.40 0.54
CA VAL A 64 3.06 17.54 1.54
C VAL A 64 2.50 16.12 1.50
N ASP A 65 3.33 15.12 1.75
CA ASP A 65 2.86 13.75 1.91
C ASP A 65 2.07 13.58 3.22
N VAL A 66 0.95 12.86 3.15
CA VAL A 66 0.07 12.56 4.29
C VAL A 66 -0.04 11.05 4.47
N TYR A 67 1.10 10.45 4.77
CA TYR A 67 1.26 9.01 5.02
C TYR A 67 0.86 8.16 3.81
N SER A 68 1.50 8.40 2.67
CA SER A 68 1.46 7.48 1.53
C SER A 68 2.03 6.11 1.89
N ARG A 69 1.56 5.08 1.19
CA ARG A 69 1.85 3.67 1.51
C ARG A 69 1.90 2.80 0.28
N LEU A 70 2.80 1.83 0.33
CA LEU A 70 2.87 0.71 -0.60
C LEU A 70 2.91 -0.59 0.18
N GLY A 71 2.22 -1.62 -0.29
CA GLY A 71 2.23 -2.93 0.34
C GLY A 71 2.02 -4.08 -0.62
N LEU A 72 2.44 -5.24 -0.16
CA LEU A 72 2.33 -6.53 -0.82
C LEU A 72 1.55 -7.49 0.07
N ARG A 73 0.62 -8.24 -0.50
CA ARG A 73 -0.01 -9.40 0.12
C ARG A 73 0.26 -10.62 -0.73
N MET A 74 0.79 -11.66 -0.11
CA MET A 74 1.06 -12.92 -0.76
C MET A 74 0.30 -14.05 -0.07
N SER A 75 -0.18 -15.02 -0.83
CA SER A 75 -0.70 -16.27 -0.29
C SER A 75 -0.32 -17.44 -1.18
N GLN A 76 -0.10 -18.60 -0.57
CA GLN A 76 0.18 -19.86 -1.23
C GLN A 76 -0.69 -20.95 -0.59
N GLU A 77 -1.52 -21.61 -1.38
CA GLU A 77 -2.12 -22.88 -0.99
C GLU A 77 -1.00 -23.93 -0.88
N VAL A 78 -0.78 -24.45 0.32
CA VAL A 78 0.22 -25.49 0.60
C VAL A 78 -0.43 -26.87 0.46
N THR A 79 -1.64 -27.00 0.99
CA THR A 79 -2.53 -28.15 0.81
C THR A 79 -3.96 -27.65 0.71
N SER A 80 -4.91 -28.53 0.38
CA SER A 80 -6.34 -28.17 0.26
C SER A 80 -6.93 -27.50 1.51
N ASP A 81 -6.32 -27.75 2.68
CA ASP A 81 -6.80 -27.26 3.98
C ASP A 81 -5.80 -26.30 4.65
N LEU A 82 -4.62 -26.03 4.07
CA LEU A 82 -3.57 -25.17 4.64
C LEU A 82 -3.08 -24.12 3.64
N THR A 83 -3.10 -22.86 4.05
CA THR A 83 -2.61 -21.73 3.25
C THR A 83 -1.53 -20.98 4.02
N ALA A 84 -0.37 -20.76 3.40
CA ALA A 84 0.62 -19.81 3.89
C ALA A 84 0.32 -18.41 3.34
N PHE A 85 0.52 -17.38 4.13
CA PHE A 85 0.32 -15.99 3.69
C PHE A 85 1.34 -15.05 4.30
N GLY A 86 1.50 -13.90 3.66
CA GLY A 86 2.40 -12.85 4.08
C GLY A 86 1.87 -11.47 3.77
N ARG A 87 2.25 -10.50 4.58
CA ARG A 87 1.98 -9.08 4.33
C ARG A 87 3.22 -8.25 4.62
N LEU A 88 3.50 -7.36 3.69
CA LEU A 88 4.52 -6.34 3.82
C LEU A 88 3.88 -4.98 3.47
N GLU A 89 4.12 -3.95 4.27
CA GLU A 89 3.61 -2.59 4.03
C GLU A 89 4.65 -1.58 4.50
N TRP A 90 4.95 -0.61 3.65
CA TRP A 90 5.84 0.51 3.93
C TRP A 90 5.10 1.85 3.82
N ARG A 91 5.60 2.85 4.55
CA ARG A 91 5.39 4.26 4.20
C ARG A 91 6.54 4.77 3.34
N PHE A 92 6.22 5.75 2.54
CA PHE A 92 7.16 6.55 1.76
C PHE A 92 6.69 7.99 1.75
N ASP A 93 7.62 8.91 1.59
CA ASP A 93 7.35 10.34 1.44
C ASP A 93 7.25 10.64 -0.05
N GLY A 94 6.03 10.98 -0.51
CA GLY A 94 5.74 11.25 -1.92
C GLY A 94 6.05 12.67 -2.39
N ASP A 95 6.41 13.56 -1.47
CA ASP A 95 6.78 14.98 -1.66
C ASP A 95 8.29 15.22 -1.72
N GLU A 96 9.12 14.24 -1.33
CA GLU A 96 10.58 14.35 -1.36
C GLU A 96 11.16 13.89 -2.72
N ASN A 97 12.09 14.69 -3.26
CA ASN A 97 12.78 14.39 -4.54
C ASN A 97 14.27 14.02 -4.31
N THR A 98 14.76 14.10 -3.07
CA THR A 98 16.15 13.83 -2.71
C THR A 98 16.26 12.51 -1.94
N THR A 99 17.29 11.73 -2.26
CA THR A 99 17.40 10.27 -2.00
C THR A 99 17.59 9.84 -0.53
N ASP A 100 17.22 10.62 0.47
CA ASP A 100 17.33 10.21 1.88
C ASP A 100 16.07 9.45 2.34
N GLY A 101 15.86 8.27 1.76
CA GLY A 101 14.93 7.26 2.29
C GLY A 101 13.59 7.14 1.56
N GLY A 102 13.59 6.51 0.38
CA GLY A 102 12.36 6.25 -0.39
C GLY A 102 11.31 5.37 0.33
N PHE A 103 11.69 4.55 1.32
CA PHE A 103 10.74 3.92 2.24
C PHE A 103 11.22 4.20 3.67
N ASN A 104 10.42 4.93 4.44
CA ASN A 104 10.82 5.49 5.73
C ASN A 104 10.29 4.71 6.95
N GLU A 105 9.22 3.92 6.79
CA GLU A 105 8.64 3.12 7.87
C GLU A 105 8.17 1.75 7.35
N ILE A 106 8.53 0.66 8.03
CA ILE A 106 7.89 -0.65 7.84
C ILE A 106 6.67 -0.73 8.76
N ARG A 107 5.46 -0.65 8.19
CA ARG A 107 4.19 -0.67 8.94
C ARG A 107 3.74 -2.07 9.32
N GLN A 108 3.89 -3.01 8.39
CA GLN A 108 3.46 -4.40 8.55
C GLN A 108 4.52 -5.28 7.92
N SER A 109 4.98 -6.28 8.66
CA SER A 109 5.87 -7.33 8.15
C SER A 109 5.58 -8.59 8.94
N TYR A 110 4.84 -9.51 8.32
CA TYR A 110 4.53 -10.78 8.96
C TYR A 110 4.25 -11.87 7.92
N LEU A 111 4.42 -13.11 8.39
CA LEU A 111 4.08 -14.35 7.70
C LEU A 111 3.19 -15.17 8.63
N GLY A 112 2.30 -15.98 8.05
CA GLY A 112 1.35 -16.78 8.81
C GLY A 112 0.87 -18.01 8.04
N LEU A 113 0.21 -18.90 8.77
CA LEU A 113 -0.47 -20.07 8.24
C LEU A 113 -1.96 -20.01 8.64
N GLN A 114 -2.83 -20.38 7.72
CA GLN A 114 -4.27 -20.46 7.94
C GLN A 114 -4.77 -21.86 7.57
N SER A 115 -5.49 -22.49 8.51
CA SER A 115 -6.14 -23.79 8.30
C SER A 115 -7.63 -23.60 8.02
N LYS A 116 -8.20 -24.34 7.08
CA LYS A 116 -9.65 -24.46 6.91
C LYS A 116 -10.15 -25.53 7.87
N ASP A 117 -10.71 -25.13 9.01
CA ASP A 117 -11.40 -26.06 9.90
C ASP A 117 -12.59 -26.70 9.18
N ARG A 118 -12.41 -27.91 8.64
CA ARG A 118 -13.53 -28.75 8.22
C ARG A 118 -14.24 -29.19 9.48
N LYS A 119 -15.38 -28.55 9.78
CA LYS A 119 -16.39 -29.18 10.64
C LYS A 119 -16.74 -30.53 10.01
N ARG A 120 -16.17 -31.60 10.56
CA ARG A 120 -16.56 -32.98 10.26
C ARG A 120 -18.02 -33.13 10.69
N THR A 121 -18.94 -33.03 9.74
CA THR A 121 -20.29 -33.57 9.94
C THR A 121 -20.14 -35.09 10.01
N ARG A 122 -20.60 -35.67 11.11
CA ARG A 122 -20.63 -37.11 11.37
C ARG A 122 -21.55 -37.82 10.41
#